data_AF-A0A0N4VWB4-F1
#
_entry.id   AF-A0A0N4VWB4-F1
#
_cell.length_a   1.000
_cell.length_b   1.000
_cell.length_c   1.000
_cell.angle_alpha   90.00
_cell.angle_beta   90.00
_cell.angle_gamma   90.00
#
_symmetry.space_group_name_H-M   'P 1'
#
loop_
_entity.id
_entity.type
_entity.pdbx_description
1 polymer ?
#
loop_
_entity_poly.entity_id
_entity_poly.type
_entity_poly.pdbx_seq_one_letter_code
_entity_poly.pdbx_strand_id
1 'polypeptide(L)'
;MPLHFFKAQVFLYISITYLGNFFLSGLSLSFILIGIQVTLEGDPVCPFNGGHKLPYERLLFASRAECSTLYSAISSSDGKVFASVPMAVPSRKPPVVPIVKQYGVVAKQPLELFARSLLPYTVSVGYEALLLQSSLCLISLNKDNEV
;
A
#
# COMPACT_ATOMS: atom_id res chain seq x y z
N MET A 1 3.87 13.49 32.88
CA MET A 1 4.64 12.56 32.03
C MET A 1 4.21 12.80 30.58
N PRO A 2 5.05 13.39 29.71
CA PRO A 2 4.60 13.73 28.38
C PRO A 2 4.64 12.49 27.46
N LEU A 3 3.54 12.27 26.75
CA LEU A 3 3.39 11.24 25.73
C LEU A 3 4.39 11.48 24.59
N HIS A 4 5.31 10.54 24.39
CA HIS A 4 6.08 10.44 23.16
C HIS A 4 5.17 9.95 22.04
N PHE A 5 4.71 10.87 21.20
CA PHE A 5 4.08 10.59 19.91
C PHE A 5 5.05 9.73 19.06
N PHE A 6 4.63 8.52 18.73
CA PHE A 6 5.40 7.57 17.94
C PHE A 6 5.59 8.11 16.51
N LYS A 7 6.84 8.03 16.03
CA LYS A 7 7.26 8.37 14.67
C LYS A 7 6.36 7.66 13.64
N ALA A 8 5.51 8.43 12.97
CA ALA A 8 4.75 7.98 11.81
C ALA A 8 5.72 7.69 10.66
N GLN A 9 5.95 6.41 10.38
CA GLN A 9 6.62 5.98 9.15
C GLN A 9 5.52 5.70 8.12
N VAL A 10 5.25 6.75 7.34
CA VAL A 10 4.14 6.91 6.40
C VAL A 10 4.19 5.85 5.29
N PHE A 11 3.14 5.03 5.18
CA PHE A 11 2.76 4.38 3.92
C PHE A 11 1.38 4.91 3.52
N LEU A 12 1.37 6.12 2.99
CA LEU A 12 0.14 6.70 2.46
C LEU A 12 -0.06 6.17 1.04
N TYR A 13 -0.91 5.15 0.91
CA TYR A 13 -1.41 4.70 -0.38
C TYR A 13 -2.43 5.73 -0.90
N ILE A 14 -1.98 6.78 -1.60
CA ILE A 14 -2.90 7.72 -2.25
C ILE A 14 -3.30 7.13 -3.60
N SER A 15 -4.53 6.62 -3.69
CA SER A 15 -5.20 6.51 -4.99
C SER A 15 -5.40 7.93 -5.52
N ILE A 16 -4.85 8.19 -6.72
CA ILE A 16 -4.69 9.51 -7.31
C ILE A 16 -6.06 10.19 -7.49
N THR A 17 -6.36 11.17 -6.65
CA THR A 17 -7.30 12.26 -6.97
C THR A 17 -6.87 13.61 -6.37
N TYR A 18 -5.93 13.64 -5.42
CA TYR A 18 -5.53 14.88 -4.74
C TYR A 18 -4.01 15.07 -4.70
N LEU A 19 -3.39 15.43 -5.83
CA LEU A 19 -1.98 15.86 -5.86
C LEU A 19 -1.76 17.21 -5.14
N GLY A 20 -2.79 18.08 -5.12
CA GLY A 20 -2.68 19.43 -4.56
C GLY A 20 -2.43 19.48 -3.04
N ASN A 21 -2.92 18.50 -2.28
CA ASN A 21 -2.74 18.45 -0.81
C ASN A 21 -1.44 17.78 -0.37
N PHE A 22 -0.70 17.17 -1.30
CA PHE A 22 0.52 16.43 -0.97
C PHE A 22 1.63 17.36 -0.46
N PHE A 23 1.81 18.53 -1.08
CA PHE A 23 2.79 19.54 -0.66
C PHE A 23 2.49 20.17 0.71
N LEU A 24 1.21 20.26 1.11
CA LEU A 24 0.80 20.83 2.39
C LEU A 24 1.18 19.95 3.60
N SER A 25 1.53 18.68 3.36
CA SER A 25 1.89 17.72 4.41
C SER A 25 3.39 17.69 4.74
N GLY A 26 4.23 18.50 4.07
CA GLY A 26 5.69 18.46 4.21
C GLY A 26 6.35 17.22 3.61
N LEU A 27 5.62 16.47 2.79
CA LEU A 27 6.14 15.33 2.03
C LEU A 27 6.63 15.77 0.64
N SER A 28 7.78 15.25 0.24
CA SER A 28 8.34 15.40 -1.10
C SER A 28 8.24 14.07 -1.84
N LEU A 29 7.82 14.11 -3.11
CA LEU A 29 7.73 12.92 -3.95
C LEU A 29 9.16 12.41 -4.19
N SER A 30 9.41 11.16 -3.80
CA SER A 30 10.74 10.56 -3.89
C SER A 30 10.91 9.74 -5.16
N PHE A 31 9.89 8.97 -5.58
CA PHE A 31 9.90 8.18 -6.83
C PHE A 31 8.52 7.53 -7.10
N ILE A 32 8.36 6.92 -8.28
CA ILE A 32 7.16 6.22 -8.74
C ILE A 32 7.50 4.78 -9.16
N LEU A 33 6.74 3.79 -8.67
CA LEU A 33 6.71 2.44 -9.21
C LEU A 33 5.44 2.21 -10.04
N ILE A 34 5.58 1.46 -11.12
CA ILE A 34 4.45 1.10 -11.99
C ILE A 34 4.12 -0.38 -11.76
N GLY A 35 2.91 -0.66 -11.30
CA GLY A 35 2.39 -2.01 -11.14
C GLY A 35 1.56 -2.41 -12.36
N ILE A 36 2.06 -3.32 -13.19
CA ILE A 36 1.33 -3.86 -14.34
C ILE A 36 0.49 -5.06 -13.90
N GLN A 37 -0.75 -5.11 -14.36
CA GLN A 37 -1.67 -6.22 -14.19
C GLN A 37 -1.55 -7.17 -15.37
N VAL A 38 -1.17 -8.41 -15.10
CA VAL A 38 -0.95 -9.46 -16.11
C VAL A 38 -1.84 -10.68 -15.85
N THR A 39 -2.10 -11.49 -16.88
CA THR A 39 -2.75 -12.79 -16.77
C THR A 39 -1.77 -13.82 -16.18
N LEU A 40 -2.26 -15.03 -15.91
CA LEU A 40 -1.40 -16.16 -15.51
C LEU A 40 -0.38 -16.54 -16.59
N GLU A 41 -0.67 -16.18 -17.85
CA GLU A 41 0.22 -16.42 -19.01
C GLU A 41 1.22 -15.27 -19.22
N GLY A 42 1.11 -14.19 -18.44
CA GLY A 42 2.01 -13.03 -18.50
C GLY A 42 1.54 -11.91 -19.42
N ASP A 43 0.40 -12.06 -20.08
CA ASP A 43 -0.17 -11.04 -20.98
C ASP A 43 -0.85 -9.91 -20.20
N PRO A 44 -0.83 -8.65 -20.70
CA PRO A 44 -1.53 -7.56 -20.03
C PRO A 44 -3.05 -7.80 -20.03
N VAL A 45 -3.71 -7.52 -18.89
CA VAL A 45 -5.16 -7.78 -18.72
C VAL A 45 -6.06 -6.90 -19.60
N CYS A 46 -5.52 -5.80 -20.12
CA CYS A 46 -6.14 -4.98 -21.15
C CYS A 46 -5.08 -4.20 -21.94
N PRO A 47 -5.40 -3.64 -23.13
CA PRO A 47 -4.45 -2.87 -23.91
C PRO A 47 -3.95 -1.61 -23.19
N PHE A 48 -2.69 -1.24 -23.41
CA PHE A 48 -2.09 -0.02 -22.84
C PHE A 48 -2.65 1.29 -23.43
N ASN A 49 -3.37 1.21 -24.55
CA ASN A 49 -3.99 2.35 -25.24
C ASN A 49 -5.51 2.45 -25.00
N GLY A 50 -6.04 1.76 -23.98
CA GLY A 50 -7.46 1.83 -23.63
C GLY A 50 -7.86 3.22 -23.12
N GLY A 51 -8.98 3.76 -23.61
CA GLY A 51 -9.44 5.11 -23.25
C GLY A 51 -9.88 5.27 -21.78
N HIS A 52 -10.39 4.21 -21.14
CA HIS A 52 -10.97 4.28 -19.79
C HIS A 52 -10.33 3.34 -18.77
N LYS A 53 -9.62 2.29 -19.21
CA LYS A 53 -8.99 1.31 -18.33
C LYS A 53 -7.60 1.01 -18.85
N LEU A 54 -6.62 1.09 -17.95
CA LEU A 54 -5.22 0.84 -18.23
C LEU A 54 -4.77 -0.39 -17.43
N PRO A 55 -3.89 -1.24 -17.97
CA PRO A 55 -3.43 -2.45 -17.30
C PRO A 55 -2.34 -2.14 -16.26
N TYR A 56 -2.33 -0.93 -15.70
CA TYR A 56 -1.32 -0.54 -14.74
C TYR A 56 -1.85 0.45 -13.70
N GLU A 57 -1.26 0.38 -12.52
CA GLU A 57 -1.47 1.30 -11.41
C GLU A 57 -0.13 1.94 -11.05
N ARG A 58 -0.16 3.20 -10.59
CA ARG A 58 1.04 3.89 -10.11
C ARG A 58 1.07 3.86 -8.60
N LEU A 59 2.21 3.46 -8.06
CA LEU A 59 2.51 3.53 -6.64
C LEU A 59 3.50 4.65 -6.42
N LEU A 60 3.04 5.70 -5.74
CA LEU A 60 3.85 6.88 -5.47
C LEU A 60 4.47 6.75 -4.09
N PHE A 61 5.75 7.06 -4.00
CA PHE A 61 6.48 7.05 -2.75
C PHE A 61 6.96 8.44 -2.39
N ALA A 62 6.76 8.75 -1.13
CA ALA A 62 6.91 10.06 -0.56
C ALA A 62 7.76 9.97 0.69
N SER A 63 8.64 10.94 0.89
CA SER A 63 9.36 11.06 2.14
C SER A 63 9.52 12.52 2.52
N ARG A 64 9.71 12.77 3.82
CA ARG A 64 10.17 14.09 4.27
C ARG A 64 11.59 14.30 3.75
N ALA A 65 11.93 15.54 3.41
CA ALA A 65 13.27 15.88 2.89
C ALA A 65 14.42 15.37 3.80
N GLU A 66 14.23 15.45 5.11
CA GLU A 66 15.16 14.97 6.15
C GLU A 66 15.44 13.45 6.07
N CYS A 67 14.52 12.68 5.50
CA CYS A 67 14.62 11.22 5.38
C CYS A 67 15.00 10.76 3.97
N SER A 68 15.20 11.67 3.02
CA SER A 68 15.51 11.34 1.62
C SER A 68 16.77 10.47 1.51
N THR A 69 17.81 10.76 2.30
CA THR A 69 19.08 10.02 2.31
C THR A 69 18.93 8.58 2.81
N LEU A 70 17.98 8.32 3.72
CA LEU A 70 17.69 6.97 4.25
C LEU A 70 17.06 6.05 3.21
N TYR A 71 16.46 6.62 2.15
CA TYR A 71 15.72 5.91 1.13
C TYR A 71 16.35 6.02 -0.26
N SER A 72 17.64 6.37 -0.33
CA SER A 72 18.40 6.51 -1.57
C SER A 72 18.35 5.29 -2.48
N ALA A 73 18.34 4.07 -1.91
CA ALA A 73 18.20 2.81 -2.64
C ALA A 73 16.84 2.64 -3.34
N ILE A 74 15.82 3.35 -2.87
CA ILE A 74 14.51 3.38 -3.51
C ILE A 74 14.39 4.55 -4.48
N SER A 75 15.01 5.69 -4.19
CA SER A 75 15.08 6.81 -5.14
C SER A 75 15.79 6.41 -6.45
N SER A 76 16.78 5.52 -6.39
CA SER A 76 17.43 4.94 -7.58
C SER A 76 16.56 3.92 -8.34
N SER A 77 15.37 3.61 -7.81
CA SER A 77 14.40 2.70 -8.43
C SER A 77 13.24 3.41 -9.14
N ASP A 78 13.35 4.73 -9.34
CA ASP A 78 12.34 5.48 -10.07
C ASP A 78 12.12 4.91 -11.47
N GLY A 79 10.86 4.71 -11.82
CA GLY A 79 10.46 4.10 -13.09
C GLY A 79 10.57 2.57 -13.14
N LYS A 80 10.92 1.88 -12.04
CA LYS A 80 10.86 0.41 -12.01
C LYS A 80 9.41 -0.09 -12.08
N VAL A 81 9.27 -1.25 -12.72
CA VAL A 81 8.00 -1.90 -12.98
C VAL A 81 7.94 -3.19 -12.18
N PHE A 82 6.79 -3.47 -11.58
CA PHE A 82 6.47 -4.79 -11.05
C PHE A 82 5.22 -5.33 -11.75
N ALA A 83 5.17 -6.64 -11.94
CA ALA A 83 4.01 -7.31 -12.51
C ALA A 83 3.26 -8.06 -11.39
N SER A 84 1.94 -8.05 -11.46
CA SER A 84 1.10 -8.83 -10.56
C SER A 84 -0.11 -9.36 -11.30
N VAL A 85 -0.55 -10.57 -10.93
CA VAL A 85 -1.82 -11.12 -11.41
C VAL A 85 -2.94 -10.51 -10.56
N PRO A 86 -3.91 -9.80 -11.14
CA PRO A 86 -4.97 -9.19 -10.36
C PRO A 86 -5.83 -10.27 -9.70
N MET A 87 -6.30 -9.98 -8.50
CA MET A 87 -7.24 -10.86 -7.83
C MET A 87 -8.64 -10.68 -8.41
N ALA A 88 -9.45 -11.75 -8.36
CA ALA A 88 -10.86 -11.70 -8.76
C ALA A 88 -11.69 -10.70 -7.94
N VAL A 89 -11.17 -10.27 -6.77
CA VAL A 89 -11.79 -9.28 -5.91
C VAL A 89 -11.45 -7.86 -6.40
N PRO A 90 -12.46 -7.04 -6.75
CA PRO A 90 -12.24 -5.68 -7.21
C PRO A 90 -11.44 -4.83 -6.22
N SER A 91 -10.54 -4.01 -6.75
CA SER A 91 -9.74 -3.04 -6.00
C SER A 91 -8.85 -3.67 -4.90
N ARG A 92 -8.58 -4.98 -4.96
CA ARG A 92 -7.61 -5.62 -4.07
C ARG A 92 -6.22 -5.46 -4.64
N LYS A 93 -5.44 -4.60 -3.97
CA LYS A 93 -4.08 -4.28 -4.35
C LYS A 93 -3.11 -5.32 -3.78
N PRO A 94 -1.98 -5.58 -4.45
CA PRO A 94 -0.95 -6.43 -3.89
C PRO A 94 -0.36 -5.77 -2.63
N PRO A 95 0.05 -6.56 -1.61
CA PRO A 95 0.69 -6.02 -0.42
C PRO A 95 1.95 -5.23 -0.79
N VAL A 96 2.01 -3.96 -0.36
CA VAL A 96 3.13 -3.07 -0.70
C VAL A 96 4.36 -3.36 0.16
N VAL A 97 4.18 -3.83 1.40
CA VAL A 97 5.28 -4.07 2.35
C VAL A 97 6.36 -5.03 1.80
N PRO A 98 6.01 -6.19 1.20
CA PRO A 98 7.00 -7.05 0.56
C PRO A 98 7.74 -6.39 -0.61
N ILE A 99 7.07 -5.55 -1.40
CA ILE A 99 7.65 -4.86 -2.55
C ILE A 99 8.73 -3.87 -2.06
N VAL A 100 8.42 -3.06 -1.06
CA VAL A 100 9.35 -2.04 -0.54
C VAL A 100 10.53 -2.65 0.22
N LYS A 101 10.32 -3.83 0.81
CA LYS A 101 11.37 -4.59 1.49
C LYS A 101 12.51 -4.98 0.55
N GLN A 102 12.21 -5.23 -0.73
CA GLN A 102 13.22 -5.52 -1.76
C GLN A 102 14.18 -4.34 -1.99
N TYR A 103 13.76 -3.12 -1.64
CA TYR A 103 14.54 -1.90 -1.73
C TYR A 103 15.19 -1.50 -0.39
N GLY A 104 15.25 -2.43 0.57
CA GLY A 104 15.86 -2.19 1.88
C GLY A 104 14.98 -1.42 2.86
N VAL A 105 13.71 -1.17 2.54
CA VAL A 105 12.78 -0.49 3.45
C VAL A 105 12.14 -1.50 4.39
N VAL A 106 12.41 -1.35 5.68
CA VAL A 106 11.75 -2.12 6.72
C VAL A 106 10.80 -1.21 7.50
N ALA A 107 9.51 -1.38 7.26
CA ALA A 107 8.47 -0.72 8.04
C ALA A 107 8.33 -1.45 9.38
N LYS A 108 8.59 -0.76 10.50
CA LYS A 108 8.45 -1.37 11.84
C LYS A 108 6.99 -1.47 12.29
N GLN A 109 6.21 -0.42 12.04
CA GLN A 109 4.79 -0.32 12.37
C GLN A 109 4.09 0.48 11.25
N PRO A 110 3.90 -0.12 10.07
CA PRO A 110 3.21 0.54 8.97
C PRO A 110 1.76 0.88 9.37
N LEU A 111 1.29 2.04 8.92
CA LEU A 111 -0.10 2.45 8.95
C LEU A 111 -0.68 2.32 7.54
N GLU A 112 -1.76 1.57 7.40
CA GLU A 112 -2.52 1.43 6.16
C GLU A 112 -3.85 2.16 6.31
N LEU A 113 -4.08 3.15 5.46
CA LEU A 113 -5.35 3.89 5.39
C LEU A 113 -6.23 3.33 4.28
N PHE A 114 -7.55 3.38 4.52
CA PHE A 114 -8.58 2.76 3.68
C PHE A 114 -8.38 1.24 3.55
N ALA A 115 -7.83 0.62 4.59
CA ALA A 115 -7.61 -0.82 4.63
C ALA A 115 -8.94 -1.57 4.49
N ARG A 116 -8.90 -2.71 3.79
CA ARG A 116 -10.03 -3.66 3.66
C ARG A 116 -9.70 -5.08 4.11
N SER A 117 -8.48 -5.30 4.57
CA SER A 117 -8.00 -6.55 5.16
C SER A 117 -6.90 -6.22 6.16
N LEU A 118 -6.69 -7.09 7.15
CA LEU A 118 -5.62 -6.91 8.12
C LEU A 118 -4.30 -7.46 7.57
N LEU A 119 -3.23 -6.68 7.70
CA LEU A 119 -1.87 -7.12 7.44
C LEU A 119 -1.11 -7.36 8.75
N PRO A 120 -0.25 -8.40 8.84
CA PRO A 120 0.56 -8.63 10.04
C PRO A 120 1.43 -7.41 10.38
N TYR A 121 1.48 -7.06 11.66
CA TYR A 121 2.28 -5.95 12.19
C TYR A 121 1.92 -4.56 11.63
N THR A 122 0.77 -4.42 10.99
CA THR A 122 0.27 -3.18 10.40
C THR A 122 -0.90 -2.65 11.19
N VAL A 123 -0.93 -1.33 11.42
CA VAL A 123 -2.13 -0.64 11.89
C VAL A 123 -3.00 -0.37 10.68
N SER A 124 -4.16 -1.02 10.60
CA SER A 124 -5.09 -0.89 9.48
C SER A 124 -6.29 -0.03 9.88
N VAL A 125 -6.55 1.05 9.15
CA VAL A 125 -7.67 1.98 9.40
C VAL A 125 -8.53 2.10 8.15
N GLY A 126 -9.82 1.83 8.27
CA GLY A 126 -10.79 1.93 7.17
C GLY A 126 -12.19 1.63 7.65
N TYR A 127 -13.20 2.06 6.89
CA TYR A 127 -14.61 1.78 7.21
C TYR A 127 -14.93 0.28 7.14
N GLU A 128 -14.18 -0.46 6.33
CA GLU A 128 -14.41 -1.88 6.01
C GLU A 128 -13.15 -2.72 6.26
N ALA A 129 -12.38 -2.44 7.32
CA ALA A 129 -11.05 -3.03 7.56
C ALA A 129 -11.02 -4.58 7.60
N LEU A 130 -12.16 -5.22 7.85
CA LEU A 130 -12.30 -6.67 7.91
C LEU A 130 -13.02 -7.29 6.70
N LEU A 131 -13.49 -6.50 5.74
CA LEU A 131 -14.37 -6.98 4.66
C LEU A 131 -13.74 -8.09 3.81
N LEU A 132 -12.45 -8.00 3.53
CA LEU A 132 -11.70 -8.97 2.72
C LEU A 132 -10.88 -9.93 3.59
N GLN A 133 -11.14 -9.96 4.91
CA GLN A 133 -10.45 -10.85 5.82
C GLN A 133 -10.95 -12.28 5.64
N SER A 134 -10.01 -13.24 5.57
CA SER A 134 -10.39 -14.65 5.58
C SER A 134 -11.03 -15.02 6.92
N SER A 135 -12.15 -15.73 6.88
CA SER A 135 -12.82 -16.27 8.07
C SER A 135 -11.92 -17.20 8.89
N LEU A 136 -10.94 -17.86 8.25
CA LEU A 136 -9.94 -18.69 8.93
C LEU A 136 -9.06 -17.89 9.91
N CYS A 137 -9.02 -16.56 9.79
CA CYS A 137 -8.26 -15.68 10.67
C CYS A 137 -9.12 -15.17 11.85
N LEU A 138 -10.40 -15.52 11.91
CA LEU A 138 -11.34 -15.08 12.93
C LEU A 138 -11.78 -16.26 13.78
N ILE A 139 -11.88 -16.03 15.09
CA ILE A 139 -12.42 -17.00 16.04
C ILE A 139 -13.81 -16.53 16.42
N SER A 140 -14.82 -17.36 16.20
CA SER A 140 -16.17 -17.11 16.68
C SER A 140 -16.21 -17.25 18.19
N LEU A 141 -16.73 -16.24 18.89
CA LEU A 141 -17.07 -16.35 20.30
C LEU A 141 -18.50 -16.89 20.40
N ASN A 142 -18.66 -18.14 20.85
CA ASN A 142 -19.99 -18.64 21.22
C ASN A 142 -20.44 -17.93 22.49
N LYS A 143 -21.67 -17.41 22.48
CA LYS A 143 -22.28 -16.69 23.62
C LYS A 143 -22.65 -17.58 24.82
N ASP A 144 -22.32 -18.87 24.78
CA ASP A 144 -22.80 -19.85 25.76
C ASP A 144 -21.94 -19.96 27.04
N ASN A 145 -21.04 -19.00 27.29
CA ASN A 145 -20.18 -18.97 28.49
C ASN A 145 -20.19 -17.61 29.21
N GLU A 146 -21.32 -16.91 29.25
CA GLU A 146 -21.57 -15.92 30.31
C GLU A 146 -22.33 -16.62 31.44
N VAL A 147 -21.60 -17.01 32.49
CA VAL A 147 -22.11 -17.48 33.79
C VAL A 147 -22.42 -16.29 34.67
#